data_AF-A0A7S2H5F8-F1
#
_entry.id   AF-A0A7S2H5F8-F1
#
_cell.length_a   1.000
_cell.length_b   1.000
_cell.length_c   1.000
_cell.angle_alpha   90.00
_cell.angle_beta   90.00
_cell.angle_gamma   90.00
#
_symmetry.space_group_name_H-M   'P 1'
#
loop_
_entity.id
_entity.type
_entity.pdbx_description
1 polymer ?
#
loop_
_entity_poly.entity_id
_entity_poly.type
_entity_poly.pdbx_seq_one_letter_code
_entity_poly.pdbx_strand_id
1 'polypeptide(L)'
;VAFELSTEGLHIPPHEYRYVKVRFRPPGLQTYTAVFEASVPEGKDPKTNSLQFELRGDGTVPTVSLDGPPLFGDGGGEFNFGKLQVGRSHSIDFVLRNDGIIPAV
;
A
#
# COMPACT_ATOMS: atom_id res chain seq x y z
N VAL A 1 -6.50 -12.11 -6.32
CA VAL A 1 -7.32 -11.00 -6.85
C VAL A 1 -6.86 -9.73 -6.17
N ALA A 2 -6.76 -8.59 -6.85
CA ALA A 2 -6.18 -7.38 -6.25
C ALA A 2 -7.16 -6.64 -5.33
N PHE A 3 -8.47 -6.80 -5.53
CA PHE A 3 -9.52 -6.21 -4.70
C PHE A 3 -10.31 -7.32 -4.00
N GLU A 4 -10.58 -7.14 -2.71
CA GLU A 4 -11.32 -8.07 -1.86
C GLU A 4 -12.43 -7.32 -1.11
N LEU A 5 -13.64 -7.86 -1.08
CA LEU A 5 -14.75 -7.27 -0.32
C LEU A 5 -14.82 -7.84 1.10
N SER A 6 -15.23 -7.01 2.06
CA SER A 6 -15.51 -7.49 3.42
C SER A 6 -16.75 -8.39 3.53
N THR A 7 -17.68 -8.26 2.58
CA THR A 7 -18.89 -9.08 2.44
C THR A 7 -19.40 -8.99 1.01
N GLU A 8 -20.04 -10.04 0.53
CA GLU A 8 -20.71 -10.09 -0.78
C GLU A 8 -22.23 -9.86 -0.68
N GLY A 9 -22.77 -9.90 0.54
CA GLY A 9 -24.19 -9.70 0.82
C GLY A 9 -24.42 -8.88 2.08
N LEU A 10 -25.47 -8.08 2.08
CA LEU A 10 -25.86 -7.26 3.22
C LEU A 10 -27.36 -6.96 3.18
N HIS A 11 -27.93 -6.71 4.36
CA HIS A 11 -29.30 -6.25 4.51
C HIS A 11 -29.29 -4.80 5.03
N ILE A 12 -29.97 -3.91 4.30
CA ILE A 12 -30.15 -2.50 4.68
C ILE A 12 -31.62 -2.29 5.08
N PRO A 13 -31.91 -2.01 6.36
CA PRO A 13 -33.25 -1.63 6.77
C PRO A 13 -33.73 -0.33 6.12
N PRO A 14 -35.04 -0.06 6.12
CA PRO A 14 -35.58 1.21 5.63
C PRO A 14 -34.91 2.41 6.29
N HIS A 15 -34.53 3.40 5.47
CA HIS A 15 -33.87 4.64 5.91
C HIS A 15 -32.52 4.45 6.62
N GLU A 16 -31.87 3.29 6.47
CA GLU A 16 -30.52 3.04 6.98
C GLU A 16 -29.47 2.95 5.87
N TYR A 17 -28.20 2.81 6.29
CA TYR A 17 -27.06 2.56 5.41
C TYR A 17 -26.14 1.49 6.00
N ARG A 18 -25.29 0.89 5.16
CA ARG A 18 -24.25 -0.06 5.54
C ARG A 18 -22.95 0.27 4.82
N TYR A 19 -21.83 -0.04 5.44
CA TYR A 19 -20.51 0.10 4.83
C TYR A 19 -20.00 -1.24 4.34
N VAL A 20 -19.47 -1.27 3.13
CA VAL A 20 -18.67 -2.39 2.59
C VAL A 20 -17.24 -1.88 2.45
N LYS A 21 -16.28 -2.64 2.99
CA LYS A 21 -14.87 -2.30 2.86
C LYS A 21 -14.32 -3.03 1.65
N VAL A 22 -13.67 -2.30 0.76
CA VAL A 22 -12.85 -2.85 -0.32
C VAL A 22 -11.41 -2.83 0.16
N ARG A 23 -10.77 -3.99 0.21
CA ARG A 23 -9.35 -4.11 0.51
C ARG A 23 -8.57 -4.27 -0.79
N PHE A 24 -7.58 -3.41 -1.00
CA PHE A 24 -6.67 -3.50 -2.13
C PHE A 24 -5.35 -4.19 -1.68
N ARG A 25 -5.01 -5.31 -2.33
CA ARG A 25 -3.81 -6.13 -2.12
C ARG A 25 -3.19 -6.47 -3.48
N PRO A 26 -2.46 -5.52 -4.10
CA PRO A 26 -1.85 -5.74 -5.41
C PRO A 26 -0.74 -6.80 -5.33
N PRO A 27 -0.77 -7.87 -6.16
CA PRO A 27 0.29 -8.89 -6.18
C PRO A 27 1.59 -8.43 -6.86
N GLY A 28 1.60 -7.28 -7.54
CA GLY A 28 2.77 -6.78 -8.25
C GLY A 28 2.71 -5.27 -8.54
N LEU A 29 3.81 -4.76 -9.09
CA LEU A 29 4.01 -3.35 -9.46
C LEU A 29 3.32 -3.02 -10.79
N GLN A 30 2.01 -2.81 -10.75
CA GLN A 30 1.22 -2.42 -11.92
C GLN A 30 -0.09 -1.75 -11.50
N THR A 31 -0.77 -1.09 -12.45
CA THR A 31 -2.13 -0.60 -12.26
C THR A 31 -3.13 -1.77 -12.30
N TYR A 32 -4.06 -1.79 -11.35
CA TYR A 32 -5.18 -2.72 -11.31
C TYR A 32 -6.49 -1.94 -11.44
N THR A 33 -7.37 -2.45 -12.29
CA THR A 33 -8.75 -1.95 -12.43
C THR A 33 -9.72 -3.09 -12.13
N ALA A 34 -10.87 -2.74 -11.57
CA ALA A 34 -11.98 -3.65 -11.32
C ALA A 34 -13.30 -2.89 -11.38
N VAL A 35 -14.40 -3.61 -11.50
CA VAL A 35 -15.74 -3.01 -11.44
C VAL A 35 -16.42 -3.48 -10.16
N PHE A 36 -16.85 -2.55 -9.33
CA PHE A 36 -17.72 -2.83 -8.21
C PHE A 36 -19.17 -2.82 -8.73
N GLU A 37 -19.90 -3.88 -8.43
CA GLU A 37 -21.33 -4.00 -8.75
C GLU A 37 -22.09 -4.40 -7.48
N ALA A 38 -23.15 -3.66 -7.17
CA ALA A 38 -24.12 -4.02 -6.15
C ALA A 38 -25.50 -4.03 -6.78
N SER A 39 -26.21 -5.16 -6.63
CA SER A 39 -27.57 -5.34 -7.13
C SER A 39 -28.54 -5.57 -5.96
N VAL A 40 -29.76 -5.08 -6.12
CA VAL A 40 -30.87 -5.28 -5.17
C VAL A 40 -31.85 -6.27 -5.82
N PRO A 41 -31.85 -7.56 -5.42
CA PRO A 41 -32.60 -8.61 -6.11
C PRO A 41 -34.11 -8.31 -6.26
N GLU A 42 -34.71 -7.65 -5.27
CA GLU A 42 -36.14 -7.28 -5.27
C GLU A 42 -36.40 -5.81 -5.63
N GLY A 43 -35.38 -5.10 -6.12
CA GLY A 43 -35.49 -3.71 -6.53
C GLY A 43 -36.34 -3.56 -7.79
N LYS A 44 -37.53 -2.95 -7.64
CA LYS A 44 -38.49 -2.78 -8.75
C LYS A 44 -38.16 -1.63 -9.70
N ASP A 45 -37.38 -0.64 -9.25
CA ASP A 45 -36.97 0.49 -10.07
C ASP A 45 -35.65 0.19 -10.79
N PRO A 46 -35.64 0.06 -12.14
CA PRO A 46 -34.42 -0.20 -12.90
C PRO A 46 -33.35 0.88 -12.78
N LYS A 47 -33.70 2.09 -12.32
CA LYS A 47 -32.74 3.19 -12.15
C LYS A 47 -31.99 3.11 -10.83
N THR A 48 -32.51 2.38 -9.85
CA THR A 48 -31.95 2.35 -8.48
C THR A 48 -31.70 0.93 -7.96
N ASN A 49 -32.03 -0.10 -8.74
CA ASN A 49 -31.85 -1.50 -8.35
C ASN A 49 -30.41 -2.01 -8.55
N SER A 50 -29.52 -1.20 -9.13
CA SER A 50 -28.09 -1.51 -9.21
C SER A 50 -27.23 -0.25 -9.05
N LEU A 51 -26.01 -0.47 -8.57
CA LEU A 51 -24.94 0.51 -8.48
C LEU A 51 -23.67 -0.11 -9.07
N GLN A 52 -23.05 0.58 -10.01
CA GLN A 52 -21.82 0.14 -10.64
C GLN A 52 -20.82 1.28 -10.77
N PHE A 53 -19.56 1.04 -10.41
CA PHE A 53 -18.47 2.00 -10.62
C PHE A 53 -17.11 1.30 -10.72
N GLU A 54 -16.15 1.98 -11.34
CA GLU A 54 -14.78 1.47 -11.49
C GLU A 54 -13.95 1.71 -10.22
N LEU A 55 -13.17 0.70 -9.86
CA LEU A 55 -12.12 0.76 -8.86
C LEU A 55 -10.77 0.74 -9.57
N ARG A 56 -9.89 1.67 -9.19
CA ARG A 56 -8.51 1.72 -9.67
C ARG A 56 -7.55 1.79 -8.49
N GLY A 57 -6.47 1.02 -8.57
CA GLY A 57 -5.39 1.05 -7.59
C GLY A 57 -4.05 0.73 -8.25
N ASP A 58 -3.01 1.46 -7.87
CA ASP A 58 -1.66 1.23 -8.35
C ASP A 58 -0.87 0.42 -7.33
N GLY A 59 -0.35 -0.74 -7.76
CA GLY A 59 0.57 -1.54 -6.97
C GLY A 59 1.91 -0.83 -6.85
N THR A 60 2.36 -0.64 -5.62
CA THR A 60 3.61 0.06 -5.29
C THR A 60 4.38 -0.71 -4.22
N VAL A 61 5.69 -0.49 -4.15
CA VAL A 61 6.58 -1.03 -3.11
C VAL A 61 7.13 0.12 -2.28
N PRO A 62 7.49 -0.10 -1.01
CA PRO A 62 8.16 0.92 -0.24
C PRO A 62 9.49 1.26 -0.93
N THR A 63 9.79 2.55 -1.02
CA THR A 63 11.03 3.03 -1.61
C THR A 63 11.87 3.62 -0.50
N VAL A 64 12.90 2.87 -0.09
CA VAL A 64 13.81 3.32 0.97
C VAL A 64 15.10 3.81 0.33
N SER A 65 15.54 5.00 0.73
CA SER A 65 16.83 5.58 0.35
C SER A 65 17.70 5.78 1.59
N LEU A 66 19.01 5.80 1.36
CA LEU A 66 20.00 6.11 2.37
C LEU A 66 20.72 7.39 1.96
N ASP A 67 20.79 8.33 2.89
CA ASP A 67 21.49 9.60 2.73
C ASP A 67 22.61 9.68 3.77
N GLY A 68 23.82 10.03 3.34
CA GLY A 68 25.00 10.00 4.20
C GLY A 68 26.30 9.80 3.43
N PRO A 69 27.39 9.47 4.14
CA PRO A 69 28.69 9.23 3.53
C PRO A 69 28.62 8.12 2.46
N PRO A 70 29.50 8.16 1.45
CA PRO A 70 29.51 7.17 0.39
C PRO A 70 29.72 5.77 0.95
N LEU A 71 28.89 4.85 0.48
CA LEU A 71 29.01 3.44 0.75
C LEU A 71 30.07 2.80 -0.16
N PHE A 72 30.79 1.81 0.35
CA PHE A 72 31.83 1.08 -0.39
C PHE A 72 31.44 -0.40 -0.62
N GLY A 73 31.93 -1.02 -1.69
CA GLY A 73 31.73 -2.46 -1.97
C GLY A 73 30.46 -2.79 -2.76
N ASP A 74 30.45 -3.99 -3.36
CA ASP A 74 29.51 -4.37 -4.43
C ASP A 74 28.15 -4.92 -3.92
N GLY A 75 28.00 -5.14 -2.61
CA GLY A 75 26.90 -5.93 -2.02
C GLY A 75 25.81 -5.15 -1.29
N GLY A 76 25.66 -3.85 -1.51
CA GLY A 76 24.71 -3.00 -0.78
C GLY A 76 25.36 -2.00 0.19
N GLY A 77 26.69 -1.91 0.14
CA GLY A 77 27.42 -0.79 0.67
C GLY A 77 27.85 -0.91 2.14
N GLU A 78 29.13 -0.65 2.40
CA GLU A 78 29.76 -0.69 3.71
C GLU A 78 30.26 0.71 4.10
N PHE A 79 30.20 1.02 5.40
CA PHE A 79 30.86 2.20 5.95
C PHE A 79 32.26 1.84 6.45
N ASN A 80 33.27 2.56 5.99
CA ASN A 80 34.65 2.36 6.42
C ASN A 80 34.96 3.27 7.63
N PHE A 81 35.06 2.66 8.81
CA PHE A 81 35.43 3.36 10.06
C PHE A 81 36.93 3.58 10.24
N GLY A 82 37.78 3.03 9.36
CA GLY A 82 39.23 3.16 9.44
C GLY A 82 39.86 2.53 10.69
N LYS A 83 41.08 2.97 11.03
CA LYS A 83 41.78 2.54 12.26
C LYS A 83 41.51 3.53 13.39
N LEU A 84 41.21 3.02 14.59
CA LEU A 84 40.91 3.83 15.78
C LEU A 84 41.84 3.48 16.95
N GLN A 85 42.29 4.49 17.70
CA GLN A 85 43.11 4.28 18.89
C GLN A 85 42.30 3.72 20.05
N VAL A 86 42.95 2.92 20.90
CA VAL A 86 42.33 2.35 22.11
C VAL A 86 41.80 3.49 23.00
N GLY A 87 40.53 3.40 23.39
CA GLY A 87 39.86 4.40 24.24
C GLY A 87 39.26 5.59 23.49
N ARG A 88 39.26 5.60 22.15
CA ARG A 88 38.54 6.60 21.33
C ARG A 88 37.29 5.99 20.70
N SER A 89 36.33 6.85 20.34
CA SER A 89 35.13 6.51 19.58
C SER A 89 35.09 7.25 18.25
N HIS A 90 34.59 6.58 17.21
CA HIS A 90 34.29 7.19 15.91
C HIS A 90 32.88 6.77 15.51
N SER A 91 32.06 7.74 15.09
CA SER A 91 30.68 7.53 14.69
C SER A 91 30.50 8.03 13.26
N ILE A 92 29.71 7.29 12.49
CA ILE A 92 29.24 7.68 11.17
C ILE A 92 27.73 7.79 11.27
N ASP A 93 27.23 8.99 10.95
CA ASP A 93 25.80 9.26 10.93
C ASP A 93 25.29 9.15 9.49
N PHE A 94 24.14 8.51 9.33
CA PHE A 94 23.41 8.43 8.08
C PHE A 94 21.91 8.45 8.37
N VAL A 95 21.13 8.77 7.34
CA VAL A 95 19.68 8.89 7.40
C VAL A 95 19.07 7.84 6.49
N LEU A 96 18.23 6.99 7.07
CA LEU A 96 17.37 6.10 6.30
C LEU A 96 16.02 6.79 6.09
N ARG A 97 15.64 7.04 4.84
CA ARG A 97 14.37 7.66 4.48
C ARG A 97 13.49 6.66 3.75
N ASN A 98 12.22 6.58 4.15
CA ASN A 98 11.21 5.97 3.31
C ASN A 98 10.58 7.05 2.44
N ASP A 99 11.11 7.21 1.22
CA ASP A 99 10.63 8.17 0.24
C ASP A 99 9.43 7.62 -0.56
N GLY A 100 9.05 6.36 -0.31
CA GLY A 100 7.89 5.73 -0.93
C GLY A 100 6.56 6.29 -0.42
N ILE A 101 5.53 6.17 -1.26
CA ILE A 101 4.15 6.57 -0.91
C ILE A 101 3.44 5.59 0.04
N ILE A 102 4.08 4.44 0.32
CA ILE A 102 3.61 3.46 1.30
C ILE A 102 4.64 3.26 2.41
N PRO A 103 4.20 2.93 3.64
CA PRO A 103 5.11 2.62 4.74
C PRO A 103 5.98 1.40 4.43
N ALA A 104 7.28 1.50 4.71
CA ALA A 104 8.17 0.36 4.84
C ALA A 104 7.98 -0.25 6.24
N VAL A 105 7.09 -1.24 6.36
CA VAL A 105 6.77 -1.97 7.62
C VAL A 105 7.28 -3.40 7.57
#